data_AF-A0A9W9INM7-F1
#
_entry.id   AF-A0A9W9INM7-F1
#
_cell.length_a   1.000
_cell.length_b   1.000
_cell.length_c   1.000
_cell.angle_alpha   90.00
_cell.angle_beta   90.00
_cell.angle_gamma   90.00
#
_symmetry.space_group_name_H-M   'P 1'
#
loop_
_entity.id
_entity.type
_entity.pdbx_description
1 polymer ?
#
loop_
_entity_poly.entity_id
_entity_poly.type
_entity_poly.pdbx_seq_one_letter_code
_entity_poly.pdbx_strand_id
1 'polypeptide(L)'
;MFRKLRVSASEPAPSVPTTTVESKTVDPSPRAIHISDVRRSPTKLPRNPGSDPQSISIIVANAKGAADSLYLYSLLQREKAYGEFDPTGDFETDYLCDSHVYNVRFIPPNVLGLGLAYLCLMQHVCLVFVYDASSRESWDEMVAACERMRSRCEDGVLPFLATMIAAMGEGEAPMSHAEAEAFTTQRDCRFVKFSPATGRGICDAVSSLVELAHGARDKYAMDQEGYTQRYKRAEAFQALSPT
;
A
#
# COMPACT_ATOMS: atom_id res chain seq x y z
N MET A 1 65.34 25.89 -57.97
CA MET A 1 66.35 25.70 -56.91
C MET A 1 65.65 25.68 -55.55
N PHE A 2 66.06 24.78 -54.66
CA PHE A 2 65.63 24.64 -53.25
C PHE A 2 65.80 25.96 -52.47
N ARG A 3 65.06 26.32 -51.41
CA ARG A 3 64.85 25.62 -50.12
C ARG A 3 63.69 26.27 -49.31
N LYS A 4 63.04 25.44 -48.48
CA LYS A 4 62.07 25.72 -47.40
C LYS A 4 62.58 26.68 -46.33
N LEU A 5 61.65 27.38 -45.66
CA LEU A 5 61.57 27.49 -44.19
C LEU A 5 60.09 27.61 -43.74
N ARG A 6 59.68 26.79 -42.76
CA ARG A 6 58.37 26.76 -42.07
C ARG A 6 58.38 27.72 -40.87
N VAL A 7 57.25 28.33 -40.53
CA VAL A 7 56.79 28.46 -39.12
C VAL A 7 55.26 28.40 -39.07
N SER A 8 54.80 27.55 -38.15
CA SER A 8 53.48 27.18 -37.65
C SER A 8 52.36 28.23 -37.70
N ALA A 9 51.24 27.84 -38.31
CA ALA A 9 49.91 28.35 -37.97
C ALA A 9 49.22 27.32 -37.07
N SER A 10 48.69 27.80 -35.95
CA SER A 10 47.96 27.08 -34.91
C SER A 10 46.67 26.45 -35.45
N GLU A 11 46.51 25.13 -35.25
CA GLU A 11 45.24 24.42 -35.43
C GLU A 11 44.21 24.89 -34.39
N PRO A 12 42.92 25.07 -34.76
CA PRO A 12 41.85 25.22 -33.80
C PRO A 12 41.44 23.84 -33.25
N ALA A 13 41.24 23.78 -31.92
CA ALA A 13 40.85 22.58 -31.18
C ALA A 13 39.48 22.02 -31.65
N PRO A 14 39.28 20.68 -31.63
CA PRO A 14 38.03 20.07 -32.03
C PRO A 14 36.95 20.25 -30.96
N SER A 15 35.79 20.76 -31.40
CA SER A 15 34.58 20.94 -30.59
C SER A 15 34.05 19.59 -30.08
N VAL A 16 33.99 19.45 -28.75
CA VAL A 16 33.39 18.29 -28.07
C VAL A 16 31.87 18.31 -28.28
N PRO A 17 31.22 17.18 -28.61
CA PRO A 17 29.76 17.13 -28.66
C PRO A 17 29.22 17.24 -27.22
N THR A 18 28.37 18.23 -26.98
CA THR A 18 27.59 18.31 -25.75
C THR A 18 26.54 17.21 -25.78
N THR A 19 26.86 16.06 -25.19
CA THR A 19 25.88 15.02 -24.89
C THR A 19 25.00 15.54 -23.76
N THR A 20 23.89 16.18 -24.10
CA THR A 20 22.80 16.41 -23.16
C THR A 20 22.27 15.03 -22.79
N VAL A 21 22.69 14.53 -21.64
CA VAL A 21 22.00 13.44 -20.98
C VAL A 21 20.64 14.01 -20.60
N GLU A 22 19.62 13.77 -21.43
CA GLU A 22 18.25 13.83 -20.97
C GLU A 22 18.16 12.88 -19.78
N SER A 23 18.20 13.44 -18.58
CA SER A 23 17.78 12.74 -17.39
C SER A 23 16.37 12.28 -17.68
N LYS A 24 16.18 10.97 -17.91
CA LYS A 24 14.86 10.37 -17.83
C LYS A 24 14.27 10.83 -16.50
N THR A 25 13.35 11.77 -16.57
CA THR A 25 12.46 12.06 -15.46
C THR A 25 11.73 10.74 -15.25
N VAL A 26 12.15 9.99 -14.22
CA VAL A 26 11.37 8.86 -13.76
C VAL A 26 10.04 9.48 -13.35
N ASP A 27 9.00 9.17 -14.12
CA ASP A 27 7.65 9.61 -13.81
C ASP A 27 7.41 9.22 -12.34
N PRO A 28 7.04 10.15 -11.44
CA PRO A 28 6.86 9.82 -10.05
C PRO A 28 5.90 8.66 -9.93
N SER A 29 6.21 7.71 -9.03
CA SER A 29 5.29 6.62 -8.73
C SER A 29 3.89 7.17 -8.50
N PRO A 30 2.86 6.50 -9.02
CA PRO A 30 1.51 7.03 -8.99
C PRO A 30 1.09 7.24 -7.55
N ARG A 31 0.54 8.42 -7.28
CA ARG A 31 0.11 8.81 -5.94
C ARG A 31 -1.36 8.52 -5.78
N ALA A 32 -1.71 7.76 -4.74
CA ALA A 32 -3.11 7.54 -4.40
C ALA A 32 -3.70 8.78 -3.73
N ILE A 33 -4.91 9.15 -4.12
CA ILE A 33 -5.63 10.32 -3.63
C ILE A 33 -7.04 9.87 -3.24
N HIS A 34 -7.43 10.15 -1.99
CA HIS A 34 -8.81 9.93 -1.56
C HIS A 34 -9.78 10.78 -2.40
N ILE A 35 -10.92 10.22 -2.79
CA ILE A 35 -11.83 10.85 -3.76
C ILE A 35 -12.32 12.25 -3.34
N SER A 36 -12.41 12.53 -2.05
CA SER A 36 -12.78 13.85 -1.51
C SER A 36 -11.76 14.95 -1.83
N ASP A 37 -10.49 14.58 -2.01
CA ASP A 37 -9.38 15.52 -2.19
C ASP A 37 -9.06 15.75 -3.66
N VAL A 38 -9.67 14.95 -4.55
CA VAL A 38 -9.57 15.14 -6.00
C VAL A 38 -10.22 16.47 -6.35
N ARG A 39 -9.41 17.49 -6.65
CA ARG A 39 -9.88 18.79 -7.16
C ARG A 39 -10.65 18.55 -8.46
N ARG A 40 -11.97 18.51 -8.37
CA ARG A 40 -12.85 18.26 -9.52
C ARG A 40 -12.74 19.41 -10.51
N SER A 41 -12.30 19.12 -11.74
CA SER A 41 -12.84 19.83 -12.90
C SER A 41 -14.25 19.28 -13.17
N PRO A 42 -15.25 20.10 -13.58
CA PRO A 42 -16.67 19.72 -13.55
C PRO A 42 -17.08 18.55 -14.47
N THR A 43 -16.18 17.99 -15.28
CA THR A 43 -16.63 17.16 -16.41
C THR A 43 -16.00 15.79 -16.55
N LYS A 44 -14.84 15.46 -15.96
CA LYS A 44 -14.26 14.11 -16.13
C LYS A 44 -13.38 13.74 -14.93
N LEU A 45 -13.78 12.71 -14.17
CA LEU A 45 -12.78 11.88 -13.51
C LEU A 45 -11.85 11.34 -14.61
N PRO A 46 -10.53 11.21 -14.39
CA PRO A 46 -9.63 10.54 -15.33
C PRO A 46 -9.88 9.02 -15.27
N ARG A 47 -11.12 8.62 -15.52
CA ARG A 47 -11.52 7.22 -15.62
C ARG A 47 -11.25 6.80 -17.05
N ASN A 48 -10.51 5.71 -17.22
CA ASN A 48 -10.45 5.06 -18.51
C ASN A 48 -11.88 4.60 -18.87
N PRO A 49 -12.45 5.01 -20.02
CA PRO A 49 -13.78 4.57 -20.42
C PRO A 49 -13.83 3.04 -20.43
N GLY A 50 -14.72 2.45 -19.65
CA GLY A 50 -14.87 0.99 -19.54
C GLY A 50 -14.08 0.30 -18.42
N SER A 51 -13.32 1.02 -17.58
CA SER A 51 -12.75 0.40 -16.37
C SER A 51 -13.78 0.38 -15.25
N ASP A 52 -14.29 -0.79 -14.89
CA ASP A 52 -15.09 -0.95 -13.66
C ASP A 52 -14.23 -0.66 -12.43
N PRO A 53 -14.81 -0.09 -11.35
CA PRO A 53 -14.07 0.13 -10.12
C PRO A 53 -13.53 -1.20 -9.60
N GLN A 54 -12.25 -1.22 -9.23
CA GLN A 54 -11.64 -2.41 -8.66
C GLN A 54 -11.74 -2.35 -7.14
N SER A 55 -11.99 -3.48 -6.49
CA SER A 55 -12.03 -3.53 -5.03
C SER A 55 -10.65 -3.83 -4.45
N ILE A 56 -10.26 -3.09 -3.40
CA ILE A 56 -9.16 -3.41 -2.49
C ILE A 56 -9.75 -3.77 -1.14
N SER A 57 -9.52 -5.01 -0.73
CA SER A 57 -9.85 -5.51 0.60
C SER A 57 -8.64 -5.40 1.52
N ILE A 58 -8.76 -4.59 2.57
CA ILE A 58 -7.76 -4.45 3.62
C ILE A 58 -8.19 -5.31 4.80
N ILE A 59 -7.49 -6.42 5.02
CA ILE A 59 -7.68 -7.25 6.20
C ILE A 59 -6.99 -6.58 7.38
N VAL A 60 -7.72 -6.42 8.48
CA VAL A 60 -7.23 -5.74 9.69
C VAL A 60 -7.01 -6.77 10.78
N ALA A 61 -5.74 -7.01 11.11
CA ALA A 61 -5.34 -7.84 12.24
C ALA A 61 -4.95 -6.93 13.41
N ASN A 62 -5.87 -6.75 14.36
CA ASN A 62 -5.68 -5.86 15.51
C ASN A 62 -5.15 -6.62 16.73
N ALA A 63 -4.13 -6.06 17.37
CA ALA A 63 -3.72 -6.46 18.71
C ALA A 63 -4.67 -5.88 19.76
N LYS A 64 -4.54 -6.35 21.00
CA LYS A 64 -5.31 -5.84 22.14
C LYS A 64 -5.12 -4.33 22.29
N GLY A 65 -6.25 -3.64 22.50
CA GLY A 65 -6.30 -2.18 22.63
C GLY A 65 -6.17 -1.41 21.31
N ALA A 66 -5.95 -2.09 20.19
CA ALA A 66 -5.80 -1.47 18.88
C ALA A 66 -7.12 -1.43 18.09
N ALA A 67 -7.17 -0.57 17.07
CA ALA A 67 -8.33 -0.42 16.20
C ALA A 67 -8.64 -1.68 15.39
N ASP A 68 -9.91 -2.10 15.42
CA ASP A 68 -10.45 -3.10 14.49
C ASP A 68 -10.84 -2.46 13.13
N SER A 69 -11.40 -3.27 12.22
CA SER A 69 -11.75 -2.82 10.87
C SER A 69 -12.79 -1.69 10.86
N LEU A 70 -13.79 -1.75 11.74
CA LEU A 70 -14.82 -0.72 11.84
C LEU A 70 -14.26 0.58 12.42
N TYR A 71 -13.42 0.46 13.45
CA TYR A 71 -12.82 1.62 14.08
C TYR A 71 -11.83 2.32 13.14
N LEU A 72 -11.04 1.58 12.35
CA LEU A 72 -10.19 2.18 11.31
C LEU A 72 -10.99 2.96 10.26
N TYR A 73 -12.10 2.40 9.79
CA TYR A 73 -13.00 3.12 8.87
C TYR A 73 -13.57 4.39 9.53
N SER A 74 -13.95 4.32 10.81
CA SER A 74 -14.42 5.51 11.55
C SER A 74 -13.35 6.60 11.68
N LEU A 75 -12.08 6.22 11.87
CA LEU A 75 -10.96 7.16 11.93
C LEU A 75 -10.72 7.82 10.57
N LEU A 76 -10.88 7.07 9.48
CA LEU A 76 -10.79 7.63 8.13
C LEU A 76 -11.85 8.69 7.90
N GLN A 77 -13.11 8.41 8.28
CA GLN A 77 -14.19 9.39 8.17
C GLN A 77 -13.93 10.63 9.02
N ARG A 78 -13.39 10.44 10.23
CA ARG A 78 -13.00 11.53 11.13
C ARG A 78 -11.91 12.41 10.53
N GLU A 79 -10.86 11.83 9.95
CA GLU A 79 -9.78 12.60 9.32
C GLU A 79 -10.28 13.42 8.12
N LYS A 80 -11.25 12.88 7.36
CA LYS A 80 -11.87 13.58 6.23
C LYS A 80 -13.02 14.52 6.61
N ALA A 81 -13.35 14.62 7.89
CA ALA A 81 -14.50 15.38 8.40
C ALA A 81 -15.84 15.00 7.72
N TYR A 82 -15.99 13.73 7.29
CA TYR A 82 -17.24 13.20 6.77
C TYR A 82 -18.18 12.87 7.92
N GLY A 83 -19.12 13.78 8.20
CA GLY A 83 -20.34 13.52 8.98
C GLY A 83 -20.18 12.78 10.32
N GLU A 84 -21.30 12.34 10.86
CA GLU A 84 -21.31 11.37 11.97
C GLU A 84 -21.13 9.95 11.39
N PHE A 85 -20.45 9.06 12.12
CA PHE A 85 -20.22 7.70 11.67
C PHE A 85 -21.54 6.95 11.50
N ASP A 86 -21.82 6.46 10.28
CA ASP A 86 -22.99 5.64 9.99
C ASP A 86 -22.61 4.14 10.02
N PRO A 87 -23.05 3.38 11.03
CA PRO A 87 -22.80 1.94 11.13
C PRO A 87 -23.61 1.10 10.13
N THR A 88 -24.48 1.71 9.33
CA THR A 88 -25.28 1.01 8.30
C THR A 88 -24.74 1.19 6.88
N GLY A 89 -23.74 2.05 6.69
CA GLY A 89 -23.08 2.24 5.40
C GLY A 89 -22.24 1.05 4.97
N ASP A 90 -21.89 0.99 3.69
CA ASP A 90 -21.16 -0.14 3.08
C ASP A 90 -19.69 -0.27 3.55
N PHE A 91 -19.22 0.61 4.44
CA PHE A 91 -17.84 0.67 4.99
C PHE A 91 -16.75 0.77 3.91
N GLU A 92 -17.09 1.46 2.82
CA GLU A 92 -16.28 1.60 1.63
C GLU A 92 -15.91 3.06 1.37
N THR A 93 -14.78 3.26 0.70
CA THR A 93 -14.26 4.58 0.32
C THR A 93 -13.49 4.49 -0.98
N ASP A 94 -13.56 5.53 -1.80
CA ASP A 94 -12.89 5.53 -3.10
C ASP A 94 -11.54 6.25 -3.06
N TYR A 95 -10.56 5.63 -3.69
CA TYR A 95 -9.24 6.19 -3.96
C TYR A 95 -8.97 6.20 -5.47
N LEU A 96 -8.36 7.27 -5.95
CA LEU A 96 -7.84 7.39 -7.30
C LEU A 96 -6.32 7.17 -7.25
N CYS A 97 -5.80 6.24 -8.05
CA CYS A 97 -4.36 6.07 -8.26
C CYS A 97 -4.12 5.93 -9.77
N ASP A 98 -3.31 6.84 -10.33
CA ASP A 98 -3.26 7.12 -11.77
C ASP A 98 -4.66 7.39 -12.36
N SER A 99 -5.14 6.47 -13.21
CA SER A 99 -6.44 6.50 -13.89
C SER A 99 -7.39 5.42 -13.36
N HIS A 100 -7.04 4.77 -12.24
CA HIS A 100 -7.78 3.66 -11.65
C HIS A 100 -8.51 4.13 -10.39
N VAL A 101 -9.80 3.81 -10.33
CA VAL A 101 -10.62 4.00 -9.13
C VAL A 101 -10.64 2.69 -8.36
N TYR A 102 -10.21 2.76 -7.11
CA TYR A 102 -10.25 1.67 -6.17
C TYR A 102 -11.29 1.94 -5.09
N ASN A 103 -12.22 1.02 -4.97
CA ASN A 103 -13.11 0.95 -3.82
C ASN A 103 -12.40 0.17 -2.70
N VAL A 104 -12.07 0.84 -1.62
CA VAL A 104 -11.30 0.30 -0.50
C VAL A 104 -12.25 -0.07 0.63
N ARG A 105 -12.11 -1.29 1.14
CA ARG A 105 -12.91 -1.81 2.26
C ARG A 105 -12.02 -2.37 3.36
N PHE A 106 -12.35 -2.08 4.62
CA PHE A 106 -11.73 -2.70 5.79
C PHE A 106 -12.55 -3.91 6.22
N ILE A 107 -11.89 -5.06 6.39
CA ILE A 107 -12.56 -6.31 6.75
C ILE A 107 -11.84 -7.06 7.88
N PRO A 108 -12.58 -7.77 8.75
CA PRO A 108 -11.99 -8.60 9.79
C PRO A 108 -11.28 -9.83 9.21
N PRO A 109 -10.35 -10.46 9.96
CA PRO A 109 -9.54 -11.57 9.48
C PRO A 109 -10.32 -12.88 9.32
N ASN A 110 -11.55 -12.98 9.84
CA ASN A 110 -12.41 -14.16 9.66
C ASN A 110 -12.76 -14.43 8.17
N VAL A 111 -12.63 -13.43 7.29
CA VAL A 111 -12.79 -13.58 5.83
C VAL A 111 -11.85 -14.65 5.26
N LEU A 112 -10.69 -14.87 5.90
CA LEU A 112 -9.71 -15.87 5.49
C LEU A 112 -10.26 -17.30 5.56
N GLY A 113 -11.29 -17.53 6.38
CA GLY A 113 -11.95 -18.84 6.55
C GLY A 113 -13.08 -19.10 5.56
N LEU A 114 -13.33 -18.17 4.61
CA LEU A 114 -14.35 -18.36 3.59
C LEU A 114 -13.91 -19.40 2.53
N GLY A 115 -14.87 -19.85 1.73
CA GLY A 115 -14.61 -20.86 0.70
C GLY A 115 -13.62 -20.36 -0.37
N LEU A 116 -12.82 -21.28 -0.91
CA LEU A 116 -11.81 -21.01 -1.94
C LEU A 116 -12.34 -20.20 -3.12
N ALA A 117 -13.57 -20.49 -3.56
CA ALA A 117 -14.23 -19.76 -4.66
C ALA A 117 -14.36 -18.26 -4.36
N TYR A 118 -14.74 -17.88 -3.14
CA TYR A 118 -14.84 -16.48 -2.74
C TYR A 118 -13.46 -15.83 -2.69
N LEU A 119 -12.49 -16.48 -2.07
CA LEU A 119 -11.11 -15.98 -1.96
C LEU A 119 -10.45 -15.82 -3.33
N CYS A 120 -10.76 -16.68 -4.31
CA CYS A 120 -10.28 -16.54 -5.69
C CYS A 120 -10.85 -15.31 -6.40
N LEU A 121 -11.98 -14.75 -5.96
CA LEU A 121 -12.57 -13.54 -6.54
C LEU A 121 -11.96 -12.26 -5.96
N MET A 122 -11.25 -12.35 -4.84
CA MET A 122 -10.62 -11.20 -4.20
C MET A 122 -9.28 -10.86 -4.88
N GLN A 123 -9.33 -9.97 -5.87
CA GLN A 123 -8.14 -9.60 -6.67
C GLN A 123 -7.10 -8.85 -5.83
N HIS A 124 -7.48 -7.77 -5.15
CA HIS A 124 -6.55 -6.95 -4.37
C HIS A 124 -6.81 -7.12 -2.87
N VAL A 125 -5.98 -7.94 -2.22
CA VAL A 125 -6.03 -8.15 -0.77
C VAL A 125 -4.74 -7.64 -0.15
N CYS A 126 -4.88 -6.74 0.81
CA CYS A 126 -3.80 -6.18 1.62
C CYS A 126 -4.00 -6.58 3.08
N LEU A 127 -2.95 -6.47 3.88
CA LEU A 127 -2.98 -6.73 5.31
C LEU A 127 -2.45 -5.54 6.10
N VAL A 128 -3.15 -5.19 7.17
CA VAL A 128 -2.68 -4.24 8.18
C VAL A 128 -2.67 -4.92 9.53
N PHE A 129 -1.50 -4.94 10.16
CA PHE A 129 -1.38 -5.18 11.58
C PHE A 129 -1.51 -3.86 12.33
N VAL A 130 -2.41 -3.80 13.31
CA VAL A 130 -2.59 -2.60 14.13
C VAL A 130 -2.22 -2.92 15.57
N TYR A 131 -1.44 -2.04 16.20
CA TYR A 131 -1.14 -2.12 17.63
C TYR A 131 -1.30 -0.75 18.31
N ASP A 132 -1.57 -0.76 19.60
CA ASP A 132 -1.58 0.44 20.43
C ASP A 132 -0.12 0.86 20.72
N ALA A 133 0.26 2.04 20.22
CA ALA A 133 1.60 2.57 20.33
C ALA A 133 2.03 2.83 21.78
N SER A 134 1.09 2.96 22.71
CA SER A 134 1.36 3.16 24.14
C SER A 134 1.56 1.85 24.92
N SER A 135 1.28 0.70 24.29
CA SER A 135 1.25 -0.60 24.96
C SER A 135 2.32 -1.54 24.43
N ARG A 136 3.27 -1.90 25.30
CA ARG A 136 4.29 -2.91 24.98
C ARG A 136 3.66 -4.29 24.75
N GLU A 137 2.62 -4.63 25.51
CA GLU A 137 1.85 -5.86 25.34
C GLU A 137 1.22 -5.92 23.93
N SER A 138 0.62 -4.81 23.47
CA SER A 138 0.02 -4.71 22.13
C SER A 138 1.07 -4.86 21.02
N TRP A 139 2.25 -4.26 21.20
CA TRP A 139 3.38 -4.46 20.29
C TRP A 139 3.84 -5.92 20.23
N ASP A 140 4.08 -6.56 21.38
CA ASP A 140 4.57 -7.93 21.43
C ASP A 140 3.53 -8.92 20.84
N GLU A 141 2.23 -8.68 21.07
CA GLU A 141 1.14 -9.45 20.45
C GLU A 141 1.14 -9.29 18.92
N MET A 142 1.28 -8.05 18.42
CA MET A 142 1.37 -7.77 16.99
C MET A 142 2.59 -8.46 16.36
N VAL A 143 3.75 -8.39 17.01
CA VAL A 143 4.98 -9.10 16.56
C VAL A 143 4.71 -10.60 16.49
N ALA A 144 4.13 -11.19 17.53
CA ALA A 144 3.82 -12.62 17.56
C ALA A 144 2.81 -13.02 16.47
N ALA A 145 1.81 -12.18 16.19
CA ALA A 145 0.84 -12.42 15.12
C ALA A 145 1.52 -12.34 13.73
N CYS A 146 2.37 -11.34 13.50
CA CYS A 146 3.14 -11.17 12.28
C CYS A 146 4.04 -12.40 12.02
N GLU A 147 4.83 -12.82 13.01
CA GLU A 147 5.72 -13.98 12.89
C GLU A 147 4.95 -15.28 12.70
N ARG A 148 3.88 -15.50 13.45
CA ARG A 148 3.03 -16.69 13.31
C ARG A 148 2.48 -16.79 11.89
N MET A 149 1.99 -15.69 11.34
CA MET A 149 1.49 -15.65 9.98
C MET A 149 2.60 -15.96 8.97
N ARG A 150 3.77 -15.33 9.09
CA ARG A 150 4.91 -15.59 8.21
C ARG A 150 5.37 -17.05 8.27
N SER A 151 5.37 -17.67 9.45
CA SER A 151 5.75 -19.09 9.60
C SER A 151 4.78 -20.07 8.95
N ARG A 152 3.54 -19.66 8.70
CA ARG A 152 2.51 -20.47 8.03
C ARG A 152 2.56 -20.36 6.51
N CYS A 153 3.30 -19.39 5.97
CA CYS A 153 3.46 -19.20 4.54
C CYS A 153 4.73 -19.88 4.04
N GLU A 154 4.65 -20.57 2.90
CA GLU A 154 5.80 -21.19 2.23
C GLU A 154 6.87 -20.12 1.93
N ASP A 155 8.12 -20.41 2.30
CA ASP A 155 9.28 -19.52 2.15
C ASP A 155 9.09 -18.09 2.72
N GLY A 156 8.12 -17.89 3.62
CA GLY A 156 7.76 -16.59 4.16
C GLY A 156 7.10 -15.62 3.16
N VAL A 157 6.71 -16.10 1.97
CA VAL A 157 6.05 -15.29 0.95
C VAL A 157 4.56 -15.14 1.27
N LEU A 158 4.14 -13.92 1.57
CA LEU A 158 2.77 -13.65 1.98
C LEU A 158 1.79 -13.62 0.78
N PRO A 159 0.54 -14.10 0.96
CA PRO A 159 -0.49 -14.06 -0.07
C PRO A 159 -1.12 -12.66 -0.25
N PHE A 160 -0.55 -11.61 0.34
CA PHE A 160 -1.05 -10.23 0.22
C PHE A 160 -0.31 -9.47 -0.88
N LEU A 161 -0.96 -8.46 -1.46
CA LEU A 161 -0.29 -7.53 -2.38
C LEU A 161 0.61 -6.55 -1.63
N ALA A 162 0.19 -6.15 -0.43
CA ALA A 162 0.93 -5.27 0.45
C ALA A 162 0.64 -5.62 1.91
N THR A 163 1.64 -5.42 2.77
CA THR A 163 1.52 -5.57 4.22
C THR A 163 2.00 -4.31 4.91
N MET A 164 1.28 -3.91 5.94
CA MET A 164 1.58 -2.73 6.74
C MET A 164 1.47 -3.04 8.23
N ILE A 165 2.31 -2.39 9.03
CA ILE A 165 2.21 -2.36 10.48
C ILE A 165 1.94 -0.91 10.88
N ALA A 166 0.83 -0.72 11.58
CA ALA A 166 0.31 0.58 11.91
C ALA A 166 0.24 0.77 13.43
N ALA A 167 0.91 1.81 13.91
CA ALA A 167 0.88 2.19 15.32
C ALA A 167 -0.25 3.20 15.55
N MET A 168 -1.20 2.84 16.42
CA MET A 168 -2.27 3.72 16.86
C MET A 168 -1.85 4.39 18.17
N GLY A 169 -1.62 5.70 18.17
CA GLY A 169 -1.40 6.42 19.42
C GLY A 169 -0.87 7.83 19.26
N GLU A 170 -0.90 8.58 20.36
CA GLU A 170 -0.34 9.92 20.48
C GLU A 170 0.57 9.95 21.70
N GLY A 171 1.89 10.15 21.51
CA GLY A 171 2.83 10.30 22.61
C GLY A 171 4.01 9.35 22.60
N GLU A 172 4.71 9.28 23.73
CA GLU A 172 5.86 8.41 23.93
C GLU A 172 5.44 6.94 23.85
N ALA A 173 6.10 6.21 22.95
CA ALA A 173 5.84 4.81 22.72
C ALA A 173 6.90 3.96 23.45
N PRO A 174 6.53 2.79 24.02
CA PRO A 174 7.50 1.84 24.55
C PRO A 174 8.51 1.34 23.51
N MET A 175 8.17 1.50 22.22
CA MET A 175 9.04 1.22 21.09
C MET A 175 9.40 2.53 20.38
N SER A 176 10.69 2.75 20.14
CA SER A 176 11.11 3.90 19.35
C SER A 176 10.63 3.77 17.90
N HIS A 177 10.48 4.90 17.20
CA HIS A 177 10.13 4.90 15.78
C HIS A 177 11.15 4.09 14.96
N ALA A 178 12.44 4.25 15.24
CA ALA A 178 13.51 3.56 14.53
C ALA A 178 13.48 2.03 14.72
N GLU A 179 13.16 1.55 15.92
CA GLU A 179 13.02 0.11 16.17
C GLU A 179 11.83 -0.48 15.41
N ALA A 180 10.69 0.20 15.41
CA ALA A 180 9.49 -0.25 14.69
C ALA A 180 9.70 -0.22 13.16
N GLU A 181 10.39 0.80 12.65
CA GLU A 181 10.75 0.92 11.24
C GLU A 181 11.78 -0.14 10.83
N ALA A 182 12.78 -0.44 11.66
CA ALA A 182 13.73 -1.51 11.41
C ALA A 182 13.04 -2.88 11.38
N PHE A 183 12.12 -3.14 12.32
CA PHE A 183 11.35 -4.38 12.37
C PHE A 183 10.50 -4.60 11.11
N THR A 184 9.80 -3.55 10.67
CA THR A 184 8.94 -3.60 9.47
C THR A 184 9.75 -3.73 8.19
N THR A 185 10.86 -2.99 8.06
CA THR A 185 11.75 -3.05 6.89
C THR A 185 12.32 -4.46 6.70
N GLN A 186 12.75 -5.12 7.78
CA GLN A 186 13.24 -6.51 7.74
C GLN A 186 12.18 -7.52 7.25
N ARG A 187 10.90 -7.15 7.29
CA ARG A 187 9.75 -8.01 6.94
C ARG A 187 9.05 -7.59 5.67
N ASP A 188 9.61 -6.63 4.93
CA ASP A 188 9.00 -6.04 3.73
C ASP A 188 7.60 -5.50 4.01
N CYS A 189 7.45 -4.83 5.16
CA CYS A 189 6.22 -4.18 5.58
C CYS A 189 6.41 -2.66 5.59
N ARG A 190 5.34 -1.91 5.32
CA ARG A 190 5.33 -0.47 5.59
C ARG A 190 5.04 -0.19 7.05
N PHE A 191 5.73 0.79 7.63
CA PHE A 191 5.41 1.32 8.94
C PHE A 191 4.65 2.64 8.82
N VAL A 192 3.56 2.78 9.57
CA VAL A 192 2.80 4.03 9.66
C VAL A 192 2.38 4.30 11.10
N LYS A 193 2.06 5.55 11.39
CA LYS A 193 1.45 5.97 12.66
C LYS A 193 0.20 6.77 12.36
N PHE A 194 -0.83 6.57 13.18
CA PHE A 194 -2.04 7.39 13.11
C PHE A 194 -2.59 7.70 14.49
N SER A 195 -3.32 8.81 14.56
CA SER A 195 -3.95 9.30 15.78
C SER A 195 -5.28 8.58 16.03
N PRO A 196 -5.50 7.95 17.19
CA PRO A 196 -6.82 7.43 17.57
C PRO A 196 -7.83 8.55 17.87
N ALA A 197 -7.37 9.76 18.22
CA ALA A 197 -8.26 10.87 18.56
C ALA A 197 -8.81 11.56 17.31
N THR A 198 -7.96 11.84 16.34
CA THR A 198 -8.29 12.65 15.15
C THR A 198 -8.37 11.84 13.87
N GLY A 199 -7.85 10.62 13.86
CA GLY A 199 -7.63 9.84 12.64
C GLY A 199 -6.41 10.28 11.83
N ARG A 200 -5.77 11.41 12.19
CA ARG A 200 -4.63 11.96 11.43
C ARG A 200 -3.60 10.89 11.08
N GLY A 201 -3.29 10.78 9.78
CA GLY A 201 -2.35 9.82 9.22
C GLY A 201 -2.99 8.57 8.62
N ILE A 202 -4.27 8.30 8.85
CA ILE A 202 -4.92 7.10 8.29
C ILE A 202 -5.13 7.22 6.77
N CYS A 203 -5.42 8.42 6.25
CA CYS A 203 -5.51 8.68 4.81
C CYS A 203 -4.19 8.41 4.10
N ASP A 204 -3.07 8.86 4.69
CA ASP A 204 -1.73 8.62 4.12
C ASP A 204 -1.38 7.12 4.17
N ALA A 205 -1.74 6.44 5.27
CA ALA A 205 -1.58 4.99 5.39
C ALA A 205 -2.36 4.22 4.32
N VAL A 206 -3.64 4.53 4.14
CA VAL A 206 -4.47 3.87 3.12
C VAL A 206 -3.98 4.22 1.71
N SER A 207 -3.62 5.48 1.47
CA SER A 207 -3.04 5.89 0.18
C SER A 207 -1.79 5.08 -0.13
N SER A 208 -0.87 4.92 0.82
CA SER A 208 0.34 4.12 0.64
C SER A 208 0.03 2.64 0.34
N LEU A 209 -0.98 2.05 0.98
CA LEU A 209 -1.43 0.68 0.65
C LEU A 209 -2.01 0.60 -0.76
N VAL A 210 -2.83 1.57 -1.16
CA VAL A 210 -3.42 1.63 -2.50
C VAL A 210 -2.32 1.74 -3.56
N GLU A 211 -1.29 2.55 -3.33
CA GLU A 211 -0.13 2.68 -4.22
C GLU A 211 0.62 1.36 -4.37
N LEU A 212 0.89 0.66 -3.27
CA LEU A 212 1.55 -0.65 -3.31
C LEU A 212 0.70 -1.71 -4.01
N ALA A 213 -0.60 -1.76 -3.68
CA ALA A 213 -1.54 -2.67 -4.33
C ALA A 213 -1.65 -2.38 -5.84
N HIS A 214 -1.68 -1.10 -6.22
CA HIS A 214 -1.72 -0.67 -7.60
C HIS A 214 -0.47 -1.09 -8.36
N GLY A 215 0.72 -0.95 -7.76
CA GLY A 215 1.99 -1.41 -8.34
C GLY A 215 2.06 -2.93 -8.53
N ALA A 216 1.33 -3.69 -7.70
CA ALA A 216 1.29 -5.16 -7.74
C ALA A 216 -0.02 -5.74 -8.33
N ARG A 217 -0.88 -4.92 -8.93
CA ARG A 217 -2.25 -5.28 -9.35
C ARG A 217 -2.33 -6.45 -10.33
N ASP A 218 -1.29 -6.64 -11.15
CA ASP A 218 -1.24 -7.68 -12.17
C ASP A 218 -0.77 -9.04 -11.60
N LYS A 219 -0.33 -9.10 -10.34
CA LYS A 219 0.17 -10.33 -9.68
C LYS A 219 -0.89 -11.43 -9.59
N TYR A 220 -2.17 -11.08 -9.56
CA TYR A 220 -3.28 -12.02 -9.44
C TYR A 220 -4.39 -11.66 -10.43
N ALA A 221 -4.09 -11.70 -11.72
CA ALA A 221 -5.02 -11.33 -12.79
C ALA A 221 -6.34 -12.13 -12.72
N MET A 222 -7.45 -11.46 -13.06
CA MET A 222 -8.79 -12.04 -13.04
C MET A 222 -9.15 -12.83 -14.28
N ASP A 223 -8.26 -12.86 -15.28
CA ASP A 223 -8.39 -13.71 -16.45
C ASP A 223 -8.19 -15.20 -16.12
N GLN A 224 -8.29 -16.02 -17.17
CA GLN A 224 -8.12 -17.47 -17.08
C GLN A 224 -6.68 -17.88 -16.77
N GLU A 225 -5.69 -17.10 -17.21
CA GLU A 225 -4.27 -17.39 -17.00
C GLU A 225 -3.89 -17.18 -15.53
N GLY A 226 -4.47 -16.17 -14.88
CA GLY A 226 -4.27 -15.88 -13.45
C GLY A 226 -4.99 -16.83 -12.50
N TYR A 227 -5.90 -17.70 -12.97
CA TYR A 227 -6.72 -18.57 -12.10
C TYR A 227 -5.88 -19.46 -11.19
N THR A 228 -4.85 -20.12 -11.72
CA THR A 228 -4.00 -21.02 -10.91
C THR A 228 -3.28 -20.27 -9.78
N GLN A 229 -2.83 -19.04 -10.02
CA GLN A 229 -2.18 -18.23 -9.00
C GLN A 229 -3.17 -17.76 -7.93
N ARG A 230 -4.38 -17.36 -8.34
CA ARG A 230 -5.48 -17.00 -7.42
C ARG A 230 -5.91 -18.18 -6.56
N TYR A 231 -5.96 -19.38 -7.14
CA TYR A 231 -6.31 -20.60 -6.40
C TYR A 231 -5.26 -20.95 -5.34
N LYS A 232 -3.97 -20.98 -5.70
CA LYS A 232 -2.87 -21.19 -4.73
C LYS A 232 -2.88 -20.14 -3.61
N ARG A 233 -3.14 -18.89 -3.96
CA ARG A 233 -3.29 -17.80 -2.99
C ARG A 233 -4.46 -18.03 -2.04
N ALA A 234 -5.60 -18.50 -2.55
CA ALA A 234 -6.77 -18.81 -1.74
C ALA A 234 -6.49 -19.96 -0.76
N GLU A 235 -5.76 -21.00 -1.17
CA GLU A 235 -5.31 -22.07 -0.28
C GLU A 235 -4.40 -21.53 0.84
N ALA A 236 -3.47 -20.63 0.50
CA ALA A 236 -2.62 -19.96 1.48
C ALA A 236 -3.45 -19.13 2.48
N PHE A 237 -4.49 -18.42 2.04
CA PHE A 237 -5.41 -17.71 2.94
C PHE A 237 -6.14 -18.67 3.89
N GLN A 238 -6.61 -19.81 3.41
CA GLN A 238 -7.25 -20.80 4.28
C GLN A 238 -6.29 -21.33 5.34
N ALA A 239 -5.02 -21.60 4.99
CA ALA A 239 -4.01 -22.01 5.94
C ALA A 239 -3.68 -20.94 7.01
N LEU A 240 -3.92 -19.67 6.69
CA LEU A 240 -3.77 -18.56 7.64
C LEU A 240 -4.93 -18.44 8.63
N SER A 241 -6.08 -19.06 8.36
CA SER A 241 -7.24 -18.99 9.25
C SER A 241 -6.89 -19.58 10.63
N PRO A 242 -7.38 -18.98 11.72
CA PRO A 242 -7.34 -19.65 13.02
C PRO A 242 -8.25 -20.89 12.94
N THR A 243 -7.64 -22.08 13.03
CA THR A 243 -8.32 -23.35 13.35
C THR A 243 -8.82 -23.35 14.78
#